data_AF-A0A967N729-F1
#
_entry.id   AF-A0A967N729-F1
#
_cell.length_a   1.000
_cell.length_b   1.000
_cell.length_c   1.000
_cell.angle_alpha   90.00
_cell.angle_beta   90.00
_cell.angle_gamma   90.00
#
_symmetry.space_group_name_H-M   'P 1'
#
loop_
_entity.id
_entity.type
_entity.pdbx_description
1 polymer ?
#
loop_
_entity_poly.entity_id
_entity_poly.type
_entity_poly.pdbx_seq_one_letter_code
_entity_poly.pdbx_strand_id
1 'polypeptide(L)'
;MRAGERISRALGLGALTLLAVWGAAGPANAQETGGGAAAPQIFRTADRCMACHNGMVSPGGEDVSIGFDWRASMMANSARDPYWQAAVRRETMDHPAASAAIQDECSKCHMPMARYQAHAAGGELGVFAHVPVAPGGPGPDGDGAGGTATGGPAAPDARATTLARDGVSCTICHQISSEGLGTEESFVGGFQVDTTTAWGGRTIYGPFAVDTGRVTVMRSASSFEPREGSHIQSSEM
;
A
#
# COMPACT_ATOMS: atom_id res chain seq x y z
N MET A 1 -23.22 -46.21 74.41
CA MET A 1 -22.61 -46.19 75.77
C MET A 1 -21.11 -46.06 75.55
N ARG A 2 -20.32 -45.05 75.92
CA ARG A 2 -20.31 -43.96 76.91
C ARG A 2 -19.54 -42.78 76.24
N ALA A 3 -19.92 -41.50 76.41
CA ALA A 3 -19.34 -40.52 77.35
C ALA A 3 -17.79 -40.57 77.43
N GLY A 4 -17.01 -39.50 77.39
CA GLY A 4 -17.24 -38.06 77.43
C GLY A 4 -15.87 -37.35 77.63
N GLU A 5 -15.76 -36.14 77.08
CA GLU A 5 -15.21 -34.92 77.70
C GLU A 5 -13.75 -34.75 78.23
N ARG A 6 -13.13 -33.67 77.67
CA ARG A 6 -12.18 -32.66 78.24
C ARG A 6 -10.74 -33.16 78.51
N ILE A 7 -9.65 -32.38 78.37
CA ILE A 7 -9.28 -31.08 78.96
C ILE A 7 -7.98 -30.53 78.29
N SER A 8 -7.94 -29.19 78.10
CA SER A 8 -6.82 -28.21 78.10
C SER A 8 -5.59 -28.23 77.16
N ARG A 9 -5.55 -27.16 76.36
CA ARG A 9 -4.53 -26.07 76.30
C ARG A 9 -3.05 -26.40 76.59
N ALA A 10 -2.19 -26.07 75.62
CA ALA A 10 -1.05 -25.16 75.85
C ALA A 10 -0.53 -24.60 74.51
N LEU A 11 -0.32 -23.29 74.50
CA LEU A 11 0.29 -22.50 73.43
C LEU A 11 1.75 -22.91 73.20
N GLY A 12 2.19 -22.82 71.95
CA GLY A 12 3.60 -22.80 71.57
C GLY A 12 3.74 -22.26 70.15
N LEU A 13 3.76 -20.93 70.02
CA LEU A 13 4.08 -20.22 68.78
C LEU A 13 5.49 -20.63 68.31
N GLY A 14 5.57 -21.25 67.15
CA GLY A 14 6.79 -21.36 66.35
C GLY A 14 6.48 -20.83 64.95
N ALA A 15 6.59 -19.52 64.76
CA ALA A 15 6.43 -18.89 63.46
C ALA A 15 7.63 -19.26 62.57
N LEU A 16 7.43 -20.20 61.65
CA LEU A 16 8.36 -20.46 60.56
C LEU A 16 8.19 -19.33 59.53
N THR A 17 9.06 -18.33 59.58
CA THR A 17 9.16 -17.28 58.57
C THR A 17 9.76 -17.88 57.29
N LEU A 18 8.88 -18.26 56.36
CA LEU A 18 9.23 -18.48 54.96
C LEU A 18 9.67 -17.14 54.35
N LEU A 19 10.99 -16.92 54.26
CA LEU A 19 11.58 -15.87 53.42
C LEU A 19 11.31 -16.21 51.96
N ALA A 20 10.19 -15.75 51.42
CA ALA A 20 9.99 -15.68 49.98
C ALA A 20 10.93 -14.61 49.42
N VAL A 21 12.07 -15.04 48.85
CA VAL A 21 12.90 -14.18 48.01
C VAL A 21 12.10 -13.88 46.76
N TRP A 22 11.42 -12.72 46.74
CA TRP A 22 10.95 -12.11 45.52
C TRP A 22 12.17 -11.68 44.72
N GLY A 23 12.62 -12.54 43.81
CA GLY A 23 13.43 -12.11 42.69
C GLY A 23 12.58 -11.14 41.88
N ALA A 24 12.89 -9.84 41.96
CA ALA A 24 12.38 -8.88 41.01
C ALA A 24 12.98 -9.23 39.65
N ALA A 25 12.29 -10.08 38.90
CA ALA A 25 12.45 -10.15 37.46
C ALA A 25 12.06 -8.76 36.95
N GLY A 26 13.07 -7.92 36.70
CA GLY A 26 12.88 -6.72 35.90
C GLY A 26 12.21 -7.12 34.59
N PRO A 27 11.36 -6.26 33.99
CA PRO A 27 10.68 -6.60 32.76
C PRO A 27 11.75 -7.06 31.77
N ALA A 28 11.71 -8.35 31.43
CA ALA A 28 12.45 -8.86 30.32
C ALA A 28 12.01 -7.99 29.15
N ASN A 29 12.93 -7.22 28.59
CA ASN A 29 12.70 -6.55 27.32
C ASN A 29 12.34 -7.67 26.34
N ALA A 30 11.04 -7.87 26.14
CA ALA A 30 10.51 -8.55 25.00
C ALA A 30 10.93 -7.68 23.84
N GLN A 31 12.10 -8.00 23.29
CA GLN A 31 12.51 -7.47 22.02
C GLN A 31 11.49 -8.02 21.05
N GLU A 32 10.51 -7.18 20.70
CA GLU A 32 9.59 -7.47 19.62
C GLU A 32 10.46 -7.78 18.40
N THR A 33 10.53 -9.05 18.03
CA THR A 33 10.96 -9.45 16.71
C THR A 33 9.81 -9.14 15.76
N GLY A 34 9.44 -7.86 15.69
CA GLY A 34 8.61 -7.28 14.65
C GLY A 34 9.46 -7.07 13.41
N GLY A 35 10.01 -8.16 12.88
CA GLY A 35 10.45 -8.21 11.49
C GLY A 35 9.21 -8.23 10.61
N GLY A 36 8.46 -7.13 10.59
CA GLY A 36 7.41 -6.95 9.59
C GLY A 36 8.08 -7.06 8.24
N ALA A 37 7.76 -8.11 7.49
CA ALA A 37 8.25 -8.26 6.13
C ALA A 37 7.93 -6.96 5.38
N ALA A 38 8.95 -6.35 4.79
CA ALA A 38 8.75 -5.14 3.99
C ALA A 38 7.65 -5.43 2.96
N ALA A 39 6.65 -4.53 2.86
CA ALA A 39 5.53 -4.71 1.96
C ALA A 39 6.04 -5.05 0.54
N PRO A 40 5.44 -6.05 -0.14
CA PRO A 40 5.93 -6.52 -1.42
C PRO A 40 5.94 -5.36 -2.41
N GLN A 41 6.99 -5.22 -3.20
CA GLN A 41 7.02 -4.20 -4.23
C GLN A 41 6.13 -4.62 -5.42
N ILE A 42 4.99 -3.94 -5.63
CA ILE A 42 4.04 -4.26 -6.73
C ILE A 42 4.07 -3.22 -7.86
N PHE A 43 4.16 -1.93 -7.53
CA PHE A 43 4.03 -0.84 -8.51
C PHE A 43 5.31 0.01 -8.63
N ARG A 44 5.40 0.75 -9.74
CA ARG A 44 6.31 1.89 -9.92
C ARG A 44 5.52 3.12 -10.33
N THR A 45 6.04 4.28 -9.98
CA THR A 45 5.53 5.56 -10.45
C THR A 45 5.82 5.77 -11.93
N ALA A 46 5.05 6.66 -12.54
CA ALA A 46 5.09 6.86 -13.99
C ALA A 46 6.35 7.54 -14.52
N ASP A 47 7.19 8.17 -13.68
CA ASP A 47 8.48 8.74 -14.11
C ASP A 47 9.34 7.70 -14.84
N ARG A 48 9.28 6.43 -14.40
CA ARG A 48 10.01 5.31 -15.00
C ARG A 48 9.50 4.98 -16.39
N CYS A 49 8.20 5.12 -16.62
CA CYS A 49 7.57 4.89 -17.92
C CYS A 49 7.84 6.08 -18.85
N MET A 50 7.64 7.30 -18.33
CA MET A 50 7.77 8.55 -19.07
C MET A 50 9.20 8.85 -19.53
N ALA A 51 10.21 8.24 -18.91
CA ALA A 51 11.60 8.34 -19.36
C ALA A 51 11.79 7.85 -20.82
N CYS A 52 10.96 6.91 -21.28
CA CYS A 52 11.03 6.38 -22.65
C CYS A 52 9.74 6.59 -23.45
N HIS A 53 8.61 6.77 -22.78
CA HIS A 53 7.31 7.01 -23.43
C HIS A 53 7.01 8.51 -23.67
N ASN A 54 8.03 9.37 -23.53
CA ASN A 54 8.04 10.75 -24.01
C ASN A 54 9.07 10.92 -25.12
N GLY A 55 8.84 11.87 -26.03
CA GLY A 55 9.64 12.10 -27.22
C GLY A 55 9.47 11.01 -28.30
N MET A 56 8.40 10.22 -28.23
CA MET A 56 8.12 9.21 -29.25
C MET A 56 7.51 9.91 -30.47
N VAL A 57 8.08 9.66 -31.65
CA VAL A 57 7.56 10.22 -32.90
C VAL A 57 7.18 9.10 -33.87
N SER A 58 6.05 9.27 -34.54
CA SER A 58 5.60 8.34 -35.58
C SER A 58 6.52 8.45 -36.81
N PRO A 59 6.48 7.48 -37.75
CA PRO A 59 7.18 7.60 -39.03
C PRO A 59 6.79 8.85 -39.84
N GLY A 60 5.61 9.40 -39.60
CA GLY A 60 5.14 10.65 -40.21
C GLY A 60 5.62 11.93 -39.51
N GLY A 61 6.38 11.81 -38.40
CA GLY A 61 6.88 12.93 -37.62
C GLY A 61 5.91 13.50 -36.58
N GLU A 62 4.77 12.84 -36.35
CA GLU A 62 3.82 13.21 -35.31
C GLU A 62 4.33 12.80 -33.93
N ASP A 63 4.20 13.69 -32.93
CA ASP A 63 4.48 13.35 -31.53
C ASP A 63 3.38 12.43 -30.99
N VAL A 64 3.77 11.22 -30.60
CA VAL A 64 2.90 10.18 -30.02
C VAL A 64 3.28 9.90 -28.56
N SER A 65 3.86 10.88 -27.88
CA SER A 65 4.23 10.83 -26.47
C SER A 65 3.00 10.76 -25.57
N ILE A 66 2.82 9.65 -24.86
CA ILE A 66 1.68 9.48 -23.96
C ILE A 66 1.86 10.21 -22.63
N GLY A 67 3.10 10.42 -22.18
CA GLY A 67 3.35 10.93 -20.83
C GLY A 67 2.93 12.39 -20.64
N PHE A 68 3.06 13.23 -21.67
CA PHE A 68 2.59 14.62 -21.58
C PHE A 68 1.06 14.71 -21.51
N ASP A 69 0.36 13.98 -22.37
CA ASP A 69 -1.10 13.95 -22.39
C ASP A 69 -1.68 13.37 -21.10
N TRP A 70 -1.11 12.26 -20.63
CA TRP A 70 -1.58 11.61 -19.42
C TRP A 70 -1.36 12.48 -18.18
N ARG A 71 -0.20 13.13 -18.01
CA ARG A 71 0.10 13.96 -16.82
C ARG A 71 -0.88 15.13 -16.61
N ALA A 72 -1.48 15.64 -17.68
CA ALA A 72 -2.46 16.71 -17.62
C ALA A 72 -3.89 16.23 -17.30
N SER A 73 -4.12 14.91 -17.29
CA SER A 73 -5.45 14.34 -17.05
C SER A 73 -5.91 14.44 -15.60
N MET A 74 -7.23 14.30 -15.39
CA MET A 74 -7.81 14.12 -14.05
C MET A 74 -7.29 12.86 -13.36
N MET A 75 -7.06 11.77 -14.11
CA MET A 75 -6.58 10.50 -13.58
C MET A 75 -5.19 10.62 -12.96
N ALA A 76 -4.25 11.27 -13.65
CA ALA A 76 -2.90 11.53 -13.15
C ALA A 76 -2.85 12.47 -11.93
N ASN A 77 -3.96 13.13 -11.61
CA ASN A 77 -4.10 14.05 -10.48
C ASN A 77 -5.17 13.59 -9.48
N SER A 78 -5.64 12.34 -9.57
CA SER A 78 -6.74 11.79 -8.76
C SER A 78 -6.51 11.97 -7.25
N ALA A 79 -5.29 11.74 -6.78
CA ALA A 79 -4.92 11.90 -5.36
C ALA A 79 -4.69 13.35 -4.93
N ARG A 80 -4.47 14.25 -5.90
CA ARG A 80 -4.14 15.67 -5.68
C ARG A 80 -5.34 16.58 -5.79
N ASP A 81 -6.49 16.06 -6.25
CA ASP A 81 -7.72 16.80 -6.36
C ASP A 81 -8.21 17.29 -4.98
N PRO A 82 -8.22 18.62 -4.72
CA PRO A 82 -8.65 19.16 -3.43
C PRO A 82 -10.14 18.92 -3.17
N TYR A 83 -10.98 18.79 -4.20
CA TYR A 83 -12.40 18.49 -4.01
C TYR A 83 -12.59 17.06 -3.51
N TRP A 84 -11.89 16.09 -4.09
CA TRP A 84 -11.86 14.73 -3.58
C TRP A 84 -11.36 14.66 -2.13
N GLN A 85 -10.23 15.32 -1.81
CA GLN A 85 -9.70 15.32 -0.44
C GLN A 85 -10.71 15.90 0.57
N ALA A 86 -11.39 16.98 0.19
CA ALA A 86 -12.45 17.57 1.01
C ALA A 86 -13.67 16.65 1.14
N ALA A 87 -14.05 15.91 0.10
CA ALA A 87 -15.14 14.95 0.13
C ALA A 87 -14.85 13.78 1.08
N VAL A 88 -13.65 13.18 1.00
CA VAL A 88 -13.22 12.13 1.96
C VAL A 88 -13.24 12.68 3.39
N ARG A 89 -12.76 13.91 3.59
CA ARG A 89 -12.78 14.56 4.91
C ARG A 89 -14.20 14.79 5.42
N ARG A 90 -15.12 15.23 4.57
CA ARG A 90 -16.52 15.39 4.96
C ARG A 90 -17.13 14.05 5.37
N GLU A 91 -17.00 13.04 4.53
CA GLU A 91 -17.58 11.72 4.78
C GLU A 91 -17.06 11.11 6.08
N THR A 92 -15.76 11.22 6.35
CA THR A 92 -15.17 10.75 7.62
C THR A 92 -15.57 11.59 8.85
N MET A 93 -15.94 12.86 8.70
CA MET A 93 -16.49 13.68 9.79
C MET A 93 -17.96 13.36 10.06
N ASP A 94 -18.74 13.12 9.02
CA ASP A 94 -20.16 12.76 9.11
C ASP A 94 -20.32 11.31 9.64
N HIS A 95 -19.35 10.43 9.34
CA HIS A 95 -19.36 9.00 9.69
C HIS A 95 -18.07 8.55 10.41
N PRO A 96 -17.80 9.04 11.64
CA PRO A 96 -16.53 8.78 12.32
C PRO A 96 -16.26 7.30 12.61
N ALA A 97 -17.29 6.50 12.86
CA ALA A 97 -17.17 5.06 13.08
C ALA A 97 -16.76 4.27 11.83
N ALA A 98 -16.98 4.82 10.63
CA ALA A 98 -16.62 4.20 9.35
C ALA A 98 -15.35 4.82 8.72
N SER A 99 -14.63 5.68 9.46
CA SER A 99 -13.55 6.50 8.91
C SER A 99 -12.44 5.71 8.21
N ALA A 100 -12.06 4.54 8.74
CA ALA A 100 -11.07 3.66 8.11
C ALA A 100 -11.60 3.09 6.78
N ALA A 101 -12.80 2.50 6.81
CA ALA A 101 -13.44 1.92 5.62
C ALA A 101 -13.68 2.97 4.51
N ILE A 102 -14.11 4.18 4.87
CA ILE A 102 -14.29 5.29 3.91
C ILE A 102 -12.99 5.64 3.22
N GLN A 103 -11.90 5.78 3.98
CA GLN A 103 -10.60 6.11 3.42
C GLN A 103 -10.10 5.00 2.48
N ASP A 104 -10.22 3.74 2.87
CA ASP A 104 -9.83 2.61 2.03
C ASP A 104 -10.68 2.55 0.75
N GLU A 105 -12.00 2.72 0.87
CA GLU A 105 -12.94 2.69 -0.25
C GLU A 105 -12.63 3.80 -1.26
N CYS A 106 -12.48 5.04 -0.81
CA CYS A 106 -12.17 6.18 -1.66
C CYS A 106 -10.79 6.02 -2.34
N SER A 107 -9.87 5.32 -1.69
CA SER A 107 -8.54 5.08 -2.23
C SER A 107 -8.50 4.07 -3.38
N LYS A 108 -9.54 3.24 -3.57
CA LYS A 108 -9.63 2.29 -4.69
C LYS A 108 -9.41 2.95 -6.04
N CYS A 109 -9.95 4.15 -6.23
CA CYS A 109 -9.86 4.86 -7.50
C CYS A 109 -8.89 6.04 -7.44
N HIS A 110 -8.70 6.68 -6.28
CA HIS A 110 -7.89 7.90 -6.21
C HIS A 110 -6.43 7.67 -5.80
N MET A 111 -6.12 6.58 -5.08
CA MET A 111 -4.77 6.18 -4.68
C MET A 111 -4.55 4.65 -4.87
N PRO A 112 -4.93 4.08 -6.03
CA PRO A 112 -5.05 2.62 -6.18
C PRO A 112 -3.74 1.88 -5.88
N MET A 113 -2.61 2.37 -6.37
CA MET A 113 -1.32 1.70 -6.18
C MET A 113 -0.92 1.61 -4.70
N ALA A 114 -1.15 2.68 -3.93
CA ALA A 114 -0.88 2.66 -2.49
C ALA A 114 -1.86 1.74 -1.76
N ARG A 115 -3.13 1.72 -2.17
CA ARG A 115 -4.13 0.81 -1.62
C ARG A 115 -3.74 -0.65 -1.80
N TYR A 116 -3.37 -1.05 -3.02
CA TYR A 116 -2.91 -2.42 -3.27
C TYR A 116 -1.67 -2.78 -2.44
N GLN A 117 -0.74 -1.84 -2.21
CA GLN A 117 0.39 -2.08 -1.31
C GLN A 117 -0.04 -2.30 0.14
N ALA A 118 -0.98 -1.49 0.65
CA ALA A 118 -1.51 -1.65 2.00
C ALA A 118 -2.20 -3.02 2.15
N HIS A 119 -3.05 -3.40 1.19
CA HIS A 119 -3.76 -4.68 1.20
C HIS A 119 -2.81 -5.87 1.10
N ALA A 120 -1.76 -5.78 0.27
CA ALA A 120 -0.74 -6.81 0.18
C ALA A 120 0.13 -6.93 1.45
N ALA A 121 0.19 -5.87 2.26
CA ALA A 121 0.80 -5.88 3.59
C ALA A 121 -0.20 -6.32 4.70
N GLY A 122 -1.45 -6.66 4.35
CA GLY A 122 -2.48 -7.10 5.29
C GLY A 122 -3.21 -5.96 6.01
N GLY A 123 -3.19 -4.74 5.46
CA GLY A 123 -3.86 -3.57 6.02
C GLY A 123 -4.74 -2.81 5.03
N GLU A 124 -5.46 -1.81 5.54
CA GLU A 124 -6.24 -0.85 4.75
C GLU A 124 -5.46 0.45 4.56
N LEU A 125 -5.73 1.18 3.48
CA LEU A 125 -5.10 2.49 3.24
C LEU A 125 -5.83 3.62 3.97
N GLY A 126 -5.11 4.34 4.84
CA GLY A 126 -5.57 5.62 5.37
C GLY A 126 -5.18 6.79 4.47
N VAL A 127 -6.13 7.35 3.71
CA VAL A 127 -5.91 8.52 2.83
C VAL A 127 -5.21 9.67 3.56
N PHE A 128 -5.62 10.00 4.79
CA PHE A 128 -5.07 11.14 5.53
C PHE A 128 -3.62 10.96 5.97
N ALA A 129 -3.08 9.75 5.94
CA ALA A 129 -1.66 9.53 6.17
C ALA A 129 -0.81 10.11 5.01
N HIS A 130 -1.38 10.23 3.81
CA HIS A 130 -0.67 10.61 2.59
C HIS A 130 -1.02 12.02 2.08
N VAL A 131 -1.80 12.80 2.84
CA VAL A 131 -2.17 14.19 2.51
C VAL A 131 -1.84 15.16 3.66
N PRO A 132 -1.40 16.41 3.38
CA PRO A 132 -1.22 16.98 2.05
C PRO A 132 -0.01 16.38 1.34
N VAL A 133 -0.17 16.14 0.04
CA VAL A 133 0.92 15.69 -0.82
C VAL A 133 1.94 16.83 -0.93
N ALA A 134 2.97 16.82 -0.08
CA ALA A 134 4.00 17.86 -0.08
C ALA A 134 4.72 17.90 -1.45
N PRO A 135 5.01 19.08 -2.00
CA PRO A 135 5.96 19.20 -3.11
C PRO A 135 7.35 18.72 -2.63
N GLY A 136 7.94 17.74 -3.31
CA GLY A 136 9.29 17.26 -3.02
C GLY A 136 9.41 15.99 -2.16
N GLY A 137 8.44 15.08 -2.23
CA GLY A 137 8.58 13.73 -1.67
C GLY A 137 9.78 12.94 -2.24
N PRO A 138 10.18 11.84 -1.58
CA PRO A 138 11.35 11.06 -1.95
C PRO A 138 11.27 10.64 -3.42
N GLY A 139 12.45 10.54 -4.04
CA GLY A 139 12.58 10.15 -5.43
C GLY A 139 11.82 8.86 -5.76
N PRO A 140 11.57 8.60 -7.05
CA PRO A 140 10.74 7.50 -7.54
C PRO A 140 11.19 6.08 -7.14
N ASP A 141 12.42 5.91 -6.66
CA ASP A 141 12.93 4.64 -6.13
C ASP A 141 12.98 4.59 -4.58
N GLY A 142 12.49 5.63 -3.90
CA GLY A 142 12.54 5.76 -2.43
C GLY A 142 13.93 6.05 -1.86
N ASP A 143 14.91 6.36 -2.71
CA ASP A 143 16.34 6.55 -2.38
C ASP A 143 16.78 8.02 -2.24
N GLY A 144 15.86 8.98 -2.36
CA GLY A 144 16.15 10.41 -2.26
C GLY A 144 15.98 10.99 -0.85
N ALA A 145 17.09 11.51 -0.30
CA ALA A 145 17.18 12.22 0.98
C ALA A 145 16.30 13.47 1.06
N GLY A 146 15.74 13.73 2.25
CA GLY A 146 15.45 15.09 2.71
C GLY A 146 14.00 15.54 2.75
N GLY A 147 13.13 14.81 3.47
CA GLY A 147 11.86 15.34 3.95
C GLY A 147 11.62 14.86 5.38
N THR A 148 11.97 15.65 6.38
CA THR A 148 11.66 15.33 7.79
C THR A 148 10.16 15.48 8.00
N ALA A 149 9.42 14.37 7.92
CA ALA A 149 8.06 14.29 8.42
C ALA A 149 8.10 14.56 9.93
N THR A 150 7.73 15.79 10.33
CA THR A 150 7.62 16.16 11.74
C THR A 150 6.36 15.54 12.33
N GLY A 151 6.53 14.55 13.20
CA GLY A 151 5.66 14.26 14.34
C GLY A 151 4.21 13.89 14.04
N GLY A 152 3.98 12.62 13.72
CA GLY A 152 2.67 11.94 13.74
C GLY A 152 2.90 10.43 13.92
N PRO A 153 1.86 9.62 14.25
CA PRO A 153 2.01 8.17 14.37
C PRO A 153 2.69 7.63 13.10
N ALA A 154 3.66 6.72 13.27
CA ALA A 154 4.65 6.25 12.28
C ALA A 154 4.34 6.71 10.85
N ALA A 155 5.10 7.72 10.39
CA ALA A 155 4.92 8.28 9.06
C ALA A 155 4.83 7.14 8.02
N PRO A 156 3.85 7.17 7.10
CA PRO A 156 3.71 6.12 6.11
C PRO A 156 5.02 5.94 5.36
N ASP A 157 5.27 4.72 4.92
CA ASP A 157 6.51 4.43 4.21
C ASP A 157 6.66 5.38 3.01
N ALA A 158 7.89 5.83 2.78
CA ALA A 158 8.24 6.79 1.75
C ALA A 158 7.70 6.40 0.36
N ARG A 159 7.71 5.10 0.06
CA ARG A 159 7.26 4.53 -1.21
C ARG A 159 5.74 4.56 -1.32
N ALA A 160 5.00 4.14 -0.30
CA ALA A 160 3.54 4.22 -0.26
C ALA A 160 3.07 5.67 -0.43
N THR A 161 3.75 6.64 0.19
CA THR A 161 3.44 8.05 -0.01
C THR A 161 3.70 8.50 -1.45
N THR A 162 4.79 8.06 -2.07
CA THR A 162 5.09 8.35 -3.48
C THR A 162 4.07 7.70 -4.43
N LEU A 163 3.64 6.47 -4.17
CA LEU A 163 2.58 5.79 -4.93
C LEU A 163 1.21 6.45 -4.74
N ALA A 164 0.86 6.84 -3.51
CA ALA A 164 -0.37 7.54 -3.20
C ALA A 164 -0.41 8.89 -3.93
N ARG A 165 0.71 9.63 -3.92
CA ARG A 165 0.88 10.87 -4.65
C ARG A 165 0.72 10.71 -6.17
N ASP A 166 1.16 9.59 -6.73
CA ASP A 166 1.12 9.35 -8.18
C ASP A 166 -0.30 9.00 -8.66
N GLY A 167 -1.20 8.62 -7.74
CA GLY A 167 -2.64 8.44 -8.02
C GLY A 167 -2.89 7.29 -9.00
N VAL A 168 -3.81 7.51 -9.96
CA VAL A 168 -4.00 6.59 -11.08
C VAL A 168 -2.87 6.77 -12.08
N SER A 169 -2.07 5.72 -12.25
CA SER A 169 -0.79 5.74 -12.98
C SER A 169 -0.62 4.57 -13.93
N CYS A 170 0.46 4.58 -14.73
CA CYS A 170 0.71 3.60 -15.77
C CYS A 170 0.67 2.17 -15.20
N THR A 171 1.34 1.93 -14.09
CA THR A 171 1.50 0.56 -13.58
C THR A 171 0.26 0.00 -12.89
N ILE A 172 -0.75 0.81 -12.53
CA ILE A 172 -2.03 0.24 -12.08
C ILE A 172 -2.83 -0.25 -13.28
N CYS A 173 -3.12 0.62 -14.26
CA CYS A 173 -3.94 0.26 -15.41
C CYS A 173 -3.29 -0.84 -16.26
N HIS A 174 -1.99 -0.76 -16.49
CA HIS A 174 -1.29 -1.75 -17.28
C HIS A 174 -1.05 -3.08 -16.54
N GLN A 175 -1.28 -3.18 -15.23
CA GLN A 175 -1.22 -4.47 -14.52
C GLN A 175 -2.59 -5.14 -14.35
N ILE A 176 -3.68 -4.49 -14.76
CA ILE A 176 -5.02 -5.08 -14.74
C ILE A 176 -5.03 -6.34 -15.60
N SER A 177 -5.36 -7.47 -15.00
CA SER A 177 -5.54 -8.73 -15.73
C SER A 177 -6.92 -8.80 -16.36
N SER A 178 -7.10 -9.68 -17.35
CA SER A 178 -8.41 -9.96 -17.93
C SER A 178 -9.31 -10.81 -17.02
N GLU A 179 -8.79 -11.30 -15.89
CA GLU A 179 -9.54 -12.17 -14.98
C GLU A 179 -10.71 -11.41 -14.34
N GLY A 180 -11.92 -11.96 -14.51
CA GLY A 180 -13.14 -11.42 -13.91
C GLY A 180 -13.68 -10.14 -14.56
N LEU A 181 -13.02 -9.54 -15.55
CA LEU A 181 -13.54 -8.33 -16.20
C LEU A 181 -14.92 -8.58 -16.83
N GLY A 182 -15.82 -7.63 -16.65
CA GLY A 182 -17.21 -7.71 -17.10
C GLY A 182 -18.15 -8.46 -16.14
N THR A 183 -17.65 -8.94 -15.01
CA THR A 183 -18.46 -9.53 -13.92
C THR A 183 -18.63 -8.56 -12.76
N GLU A 184 -19.64 -8.76 -11.92
CA GLU A 184 -19.92 -7.89 -10.77
C GLU A 184 -18.74 -7.78 -9.81
N GLU A 185 -17.95 -8.86 -9.69
CA GLU A 185 -16.74 -8.93 -8.87
C GLU A 185 -15.67 -7.91 -9.30
N SER A 186 -15.63 -7.56 -10.59
CA SER A 186 -14.68 -6.57 -11.12
C SER A 186 -15.11 -5.11 -10.94
N PHE A 187 -16.37 -4.87 -10.62
CA PHE A 187 -16.91 -3.51 -10.55
C PHE A 187 -16.35 -2.74 -9.34
N VAL A 188 -16.41 -1.41 -9.41
CA VAL A 188 -15.97 -0.51 -8.31
C VAL A 188 -14.50 -0.77 -7.91
N GLY A 189 -13.63 -0.91 -8.90
CA GLY A 189 -12.19 -1.15 -8.67
C GLY A 189 -11.85 -2.56 -8.17
N GLY A 190 -12.75 -3.53 -8.36
CA GLY A 190 -12.54 -4.95 -8.06
C GLY A 190 -11.75 -5.72 -9.13
N PHE A 191 -11.20 -5.03 -10.13
CA PHE A 191 -10.32 -5.65 -11.14
C PHE A 191 -9.10 -6.30 -10.50
N GLN A 192 -8.55 -7.34 -11.13
CA GLN A 192 -7.47 -8.13 -10.55
C GLN A 192 -6.09 -7.63 -10.98
N VAL A 193 -5.17 -7.49 -10.01
CA VAL A 193 -3.74 -7.21 -10.22
C VAL A 193 -2.92 -8.32 -9.57
N ASP A 194 -1.88 -8.79 -10.27
CA ASP A 194 -0.96 -9.79 -9.73
C ASP A 194 -0.08 -9.20 -8.60
N THR A 195 -0.47 -9.47 -7.36
CA THR A 195 0.29 -9.06 -6.17
C THR A 195 1.31 -10.11 -5.73
N THR A 196 1.27 -11.31 -6.31
CA THR A 196 1.98 -12.51 -5.80
C THR A 196 3.30 -12.80 -6.52
N THR A 197 3.40 -12.50 -7.82
CA THR A 197 4.64 -12.69 -8.57
C THR A 197 5.75 -11.81 -7.99
N ALA A 198 6.95 -12.36 -7.83
CA ALA A 198 8.08 -11.60 -7.31
C ALA A 198 8.39 -10.36 -8.17
N TRP A 199 8.92 -9.32 -7.52
CA TRP A 199 9.39 -8.12 -8.20
C TRP A 199 10.37 -8.47 -9.34
N GLY A 200 10.21 -7.83 -10.51
CA GLY A 200 11.01 -8.14 -11.70
C GLY A 200 10.40 -9.17 -12.66
N GLY A 201 9.30 -9.83 -12.27
CA GLY A 201 8.62 -10.85 -13.09
C GLY A 201 7.18 -10.53 -13.47
N ARG A 202 6.60 -9.43 -12.97
CA ARG A 202 5.20 -9.08 -13.23
C ARG A 202 4.98 -8.65 -14.68
N THR A 203 3.85 -9.06 -15.23
CA THR A 203 3.45 -8.67 -16.59
C THR A 203 2.77 -7.30 -16.56
N ILE A 204 3.04 -6.49 -17.58
CA ILE A 204 2.22 -5.33 -17.92
C ILE A 204 1.64 -5.50 -19.32
N TYR A 205 0.38 -5.14 -19.49
CA TYR A 205 -0.38 -5.35 -20.71
C TYR A 205 -0.45 -4.09 -21.54
N GLY A 206 -0.16 -4.18 -22.84
CA GLY A 206 -0.39 -3.13 -23.81
C GLY A 206 -1.25 -3.61 -24.97
N PRO A 207 -1.76 -2.69 -25.81
CA PRO A 207 -2.63 -3.05 -26.94
C PRO A 207 -1.93 -3.74 -28.10
N PHE A 208 -0.59 -3.84 -28.09
CA PHE A 208 0.18 -4.31 -29.23
C PHE A 208 1.21 -5.36 -28.81
N ALA A 209 1.50 -6.28 -29.72
CA ALA A 209 2.64 -7.17 -29.61
C ALA A 209 3.95 -6.37 -29.50
N VAL A 210 4.84 -6.83 -28.62
CA VAL A 210 6.15 -6.22 -28.36
C VAL A 210 7.23 -7.21 -28.77
N ASP A 211 8.17 -6.79 -29.62
CA ASP A 211 9.29 -7.65 -30.02
C ASP A 211 10.31 -7.82 -28.89
N THR A 212 11.15 -8.85 -29.01
CA THR A 212 12.15 -9.23 -28.01
C THR A 212 13.10 -8.10 -27.61
N GLY A 213 13.47 -7.22 -28.56
CA GLY A 213 14.35 -6.08 -28.27
C GLY A 213 13.67 -5.08 -27.35
N ARG A 214 12.44 -4.69 -27.68
CA ARG A 214 11.65 -3.74 -26.88
C ARG A 214 11.22 -4.34 -25.53
N VAL A 215 10.91 -5.63 -25.47
CA VAL A 215 10.71 -6.38 -24.21
C VAL A 215 11.95 -6.24 -23.31
N THR A 216 13.14 -6.50 -23.86
CA THR A 216 14.40 -6.42 -23.09
C THR A 216 14.63 -5.01 -22.53
N VAL A 217 14.43 -3.97 -23.35
CA VAL A 217 14.59 -2.57 -22.93
C VAL A 217 13.60 -2.23 -21.82
N MET A 218 12.31 -2.46 -22.03
CA MET A 218 11.27 -2.14 -21.05
C MET A 218 11.48 -2.90 -19.74
N ARG A 219 11.81 -4.19 -19.80
CA ARG A 219 12.08 -4.99 -18.59
C ARG A 219 13.27 -4.47 -17.81
N SER A 220 14.35 -4.09 -18.49
CA SER A 220 15.55 -3.57 -17.82
C SER A 220 15.31 -2.26 -17.06
N ALA A 221 14.47 -1.37 -17.61
CA ALA A 221 14.18 -0.06 -17.04
C ALA A 221 13.05 -0.09 -15.99
N SER A 222 12.00 -0.90 -16.24
CA SER A 222 10.77 -0.88 -15.44
C SER A 222 10.67 -2.05 -14.45
N SER A 223 11.40 -3.14 -14.69
CA SER A 223 11.23 -4.43 -13.98
C SER A 223 9.88 -5.13 -14.22
N PHE A 224 9.18 -4.77 -15.29
CA PHE A 224 7.97 -5.45 -15.77
C PHE A 224 8.19 -6.10 -17.13
N GLU A 225 7.51 -7.21 -17.38
CA GLU A 225 7.49 -7.90 -18.67
C GLU A 225 6.33 -7.37 -19.51
N PRO A 226 6.55 -6.59 -20.59
CA PRO A 226 5.47 -6.13 -21.43
C PRO A 226 4.91 -7.26 -22.29
N ARG A 227 3.59 -7.36 -22.35
CA ARG A 227 2.86 -8.31 -23.21
C ARG A 227 1.67 -7.63 -23.85
N GLU A 228 1.24 -8.17 -24.99
CA GLU A 228 -0.04 -7.80 -25.57
C GLU A 228 -1.18 -8.30 -24.67
N GLY A 229 -2.19 -7.45 -24.45
CA GLY A 229 -3.43 -7.80 -23.77
C GLY A 229 -4.59 -7.05 -24.40
N SER A 230 -5.44 -7.76 -25.13
CA SER A 230 -6.56 -7.16 -25.88
C SER A 230 -7.63 -6.52 -24.99
N HIS A 231 -7.75 -6.95 -23.73
CA HIS A 231 -8.67 -6.37 -22.76
C HIS A 231 -8.38 -4.90 -22.43
N ILE A 232 -7.14 -4.43 -22.65
CA ILE A 232 -6.77 -3.00 -22.52
C ILE A 232 -7.55 -2.10 -23.48
N GLN A 233 -8.15 -2.67 -24.53
CA GLN A 233 -8.94 -1.94 -25.53
C GLN A 233 -10.45 -2.05 -25.30
N SER A 234 -10.91 -2.72 -24.25
CA SER A 234 -12.32 -2.95 -23.99
C SER A 234 -12.83 -2.11 -22.81
N SER A 235 -14.14 -1.84 -22.78
CA SER A 235 -14.77 -0.98 -21.75
C SER A 235 -15.02 -1.70 -20.42
N GLU A 236 -14.88 -3.02 -20.40
CA GLU A 236 -14.96 -3.84 -19.19
C GLU A 236 -13.74 -3.67 -18.28
N MET A 237 -12.71 -2.95 -18.75
CA MET A 237 -11.56 -2.49 -17.98
C MET A 237 -11.88 -1.31 -17.06
#